data_AF-A0A3M1I093-F1
#
_entry.id   AF-A0A3M1I093-F1
#
_cell.length_a   1.000
_cell.length_b   1.000
_cell.length_c   1.000
_cell.angle_alpha   90.00
_cell.angle_beta   90.00
_cell.angle_gamma   90.00
#
_symmetry.space_group_name_H-M   'P 1'
#
loop_
_entity.id
_entity.type
_entity.pdbx_description
1 polymer ?
#
loop_
_entity_poly.entity_id
_entity_poly.type
_entity_poly.pdbx_seq_one_letter_code
_entity_poly.pdbx_strand_id
1 'polypeptide(L)'
;SWDTLITTYPNNRYWSEAWAEKAYTQWAYQEYYEDAANTLLTFAQQAPGHEDAPTFLLDAGRILERAGRLEEAAQVWERMASEYADDTRAPLALFLAGIARYRLGDFEQALTTFQRSLLFAGSPEEQARAHLWIGKTHQRLGDLDAAQAAWQRAQSLDPIGYYSLRARDLLNGQPPFAPPTAYRPDVDLDAERAEAASWLRITFNLPADTDLDNLSPNLLQDPRMVRGNELWELGLYDEARLEFESLRLAVSDDPAECFRLGNYLLHLGLYRPAIFALRQVLTLAGKEDHAASLQAPPYFGHVRYGLYYADLVIPTAEEYGFHPLFLFSVMRQESLFEGFVHSTAGARGLMQIIPSTGGNIARNLGWPVGFQDDDLYRPIVSIRFGAYYLANNRDALGNDLYAALAAYNAGPGNARIWKTLAGDDPDLFLETVRFAETRDYIRSIYETYAIYTSLYSPRP
;
A
#
# COMPACT_ATOMS: atom_id res chain seq x y z
N SER A 1 -31.14 -11.32 -24.56
CA SER A 1 -30.82 -10.40 -23.43
C SER A 1 -30.44 -11.24 -22.22
N TRP A 2 -29.85 -10.63 -21.18
CA TRP A 2 -29.60 -11.32 -19.91
C TRP A 2 -30.88 -11.96 -19.34
N ASP A 3 -32.03 -11.30 -19.49
CA ASP A 3 -33.32 -11.82 -19.06
C ASP A 3 -33.65 -13.18 -19.68
N THR A 4 -33.35 -13.39 -20.97
CA THR A 4 -33.59 -14.70 -21.62
C THR A 4 -32.80 -15.81 -20.94
N LEU A 5 -31.52 -15.55 -20.62
CA LEU A 5 -30.67 -16.54 -19.95
C LEU A 5 -31.16 -16.82 -18.53
N ILE A 6 -31.54 -15.77 -17.80
CA ILE A 6 -32.04 -15.83 -16.43
C ILE A 6 -33.38 -16.60 -16.35
N THR A 7 -34.35 -16.29 -17.22
CA THR A 7 -35.71 -16.83 -17.10
C THR A 7 -35.87 -18.18 -17.79
N THR A 8 -35.18 -18.40 -18.91
CA THR A 8 -35.42 -19.58 -19.76
C THR A 8 -34.46 -20.72 -19.46
N TYR A 9 -33.28 -20.43 -18.91
CA TYR A 9 -32.23 -21.43 -18.69
C TYR A 9 -31.64 -21.39 -17.27
N PRO A 10 -32.46 -21.65 -16.22
CA PRO A 10 -32.03 -21.54 -14.82
C PRO A 10 -30.93 -22.52 -14.40
N ASN A 11 -30.76 -23.62 -15.14
CA ASN A 11 -29.72 -24.62 -14.90
C ASN A 11 -28.46 -24.42 -15.76
N ASN A 12 -28.36 -23.30 -16.49
CA ASN A 12 -27.19 -23.01 -17.32
C ASN A 12 -26.00 -22.62 -16.44
N ARG A 13 -24.79 -23.05 -16.80
CA ARG A 13 -23.56 -22.69 -16.07
C ARG A 13 -23.30 -21.18 -16.00
N TYR A 14 -23.86 -20.40 -16.93
CA TYR A 14 -23.75 -18.95 -16.99
C TYR A 14 -24.91 -18.23 -16.32
N TRP A 15 -25.79 -18.95 -15.61
CA TRP A 15 -27.00 -18.36 -15.04
C TRP A 15 -26.67 -17.29 -14.00
N SER A 16 -25.80 -17.56 -13.02
CA SER A 16 -25.40 -16.56 -12.02
C SER A 16 -24.64 -15.39 -12.65
N GLU A 17 -23.72 -15.67 -13.59
CA GLU A 17 -23.00 -14.63 -14.35
C GLU A 17 -23.96 -13.71 -15.12
N ALA A 18 -25.07 -14.23 -15.66
CA ALA A 18 -26.08 -13.40 -16.32
C ALA A 18 -26.74 -12.37 -15.38
N TRP A 19 -26.94 -12.73 -14.11
CA TRP A 19 -27.44 -11.79 -13.09
C TRP A 19 -26.41 -10.71 -12.77
N ALA A 20 -25.14 -11.11 -12.60
CA ALA A 20 -24.03 -10.18 -12.37
C ALA A 20 -23.87 -9.19 -13.54
N GLU A 21 -23.83 -9.69 -14.78
CA GLU A 21 -23.70 -8.87 -16.00
C GLU A 21 -24.91 -7.96 -16.23
N LYS A 22 -26.12 -8.41 -15.89
CA LYS A 22 -27.31 -7.56 -15.92
C LYS A 22 -27.18 -6.40 -14.93
N ALA A 23 -26.84 -6.70 -13.67
CA ALA A 23 -26.65 -5.68 -12.65
C ALA A 23 -25.52 -4.71 -13.04
N TYR A 24 -24.39 -5.23 -13.53
CA TYR A 24 -23.27 -4.44 -14.02
C TYR A 24 -23.69 -3.50 -15.15
N THR A 25 -24.42 -4.00 -16.14
CA THR A 25 -24.95 -3.19 -17.25
C THR A 25 -25.82 -2.03 -16.72
N GLN A 26 -26.70 -2.33 -15.77
CA GLN A 26 -27.61 -1.35 -15.17
C GLN A 26 -26.86 -0.25 -14.41
N TRP A 27 -25.94 -0.58 -13.50
CA TRP A 27 -25.29 0.46 -12.69
C TRP A 27 -24.12 1.15 -13.40
N ALA A 28 -23.35 0.43 -14.24
CA ALA A 28 -22.12 0.96 -14.82
C ALA A 28 -22.34 1.78 -16.10
N TYR A 29 -23.38 1.47 -16.87
CA TYR A 29 -23.64 2.12 -18.17
C TYR A 29 -24.98 2.85 -18.25
N GLN A 30 -25.99 2.43 -17.46
CA GLN A 30 -27.31 3.06 -17.47
C GLN A 30 -27.55 3.95 -16.25
N GLU A 31 -26.65 3.91 -15.25
CA GLU A 31 -26.79 4.61 -13.97
C GLU A 31 -28.06 4.21 -13.18
N TYR A 32 -28.64 3.05 -13.48
CA TYR A 32 -29.81 2.50 -12.80
C TYR A 32 -29.40 1.71 -11.56
N TYR A 33 -28.87 2.41 -10.55
CA TYR A 33 -28.33 1.78 -9.34
C TYR A 33 -29.37 0.95 -8.57
N GLU A 34 -30.61 1.45 -8.44
CA GLU A 34 -31.65 0.73 -7.70
C GLU A 34 -32.06 -0.57 -8.40
N ASP A 35 -32.21 -0.54 -9.72
CA ASP A 35 -32.52 -1.73 -10.51
C ASP A 35 -31.40 -2.76 -10.48
N ALA A 36 -30.14 -2.29 -10.48
CA ALA A 36 -28.97 -3.16 -10.36
C ALA A 36 -28.91 -3.84 -8.99
N ALA A 37 -29.11 -3.09 -7.91
CA ALA A 37 -29.16 -3.66 -6.56
C ALA A 37 -30.31 -4.65 -6.43
N ASN A 38 -31.51 -4.29 -6.88
CA ASN A 38 -32.69 -5.17 -6.86
C ASN A 38 -32.47 -6.46 -7.67
N THR A 39 -31.76 -6.38 -8.80
CA THR A 39 -31.40 -7.56 -9.60
C THR A 39 -30.58 -8.56 -8.77
N LEU A 40 -29.54 -8.09 -8.07
CA LEU A 40 -28.71 -8.93 -7.21
C LEU A 40 -29.45 -9.44 -5.95
N LEU A 41 -30.28 -8.58 -5.33
CA LEU A 41 -31.12 -8.97 -4.19
C LEU A 41 -32.14 -10.05 -4.58
N THR A 42 -32.71 -9.96 -5.78
CA THR A 42 -33.64 -10.95 -6.32
C THR A 42 -32.95 -12.30 -6.51
N PHE A 43 -31.72 -12.32 -7.03
CA PHE A 43 -30.94 -13.55 -7.12
C PHE A 43 -30.74 -14.19 -5.74
N ALA A 44 -30.27 -13.42 -4.76
CA ALA A 44 -30.02 -13.92 -3.41
C ALA A 44 -31.30 -14.47 -2.75
N GLN A 45 -32.46 -13.89 -3.07
CA GLN A 45 -33.76 -14.41 -2.62
C GLN A 45 -34.18 -15.70 -3.33
N GLN A 46 -33.94 -15.82 -4.64
CA GLN A 46 -34.34 -16.98 -5.44
C GLN A 46 -33.41 -18.19 -5.24
N ALA A 47 -32.13 -17.94 -4.98
CA ALA A 47 -31.10 -18.96 -4.85
C ALA A 47 -30.24 -18.74 -3.60
N PRO A 48 -30.82 -18.74 -2.38
CA PRO A 48 -30.10 -18.42 -1.15
C PRO A 48 -28.97 -19.41 -0.82
N GLY A 49 -29.05 -20.66 -1.31
CA GLY A 49 -27.99 -21.65 -1.13
C GLY A 49 -26.89 -21.63 -2.20
N HIS A 50 -26.95 -20.71 -3.17
CA HIS A 50 -25.95 -20.61 -4.23
C HIS A 50 -24.68 -19.92 -3.70
N GLU A 51 -23.50 -20.35 -4.16
CA GLU A 51 -22.20 -19.83 -3.70
C GLU A 51 -22.01 -18.32 -3.95
N ASP A 52 -22.63 -17.80 -5.01
CA ASP A 52 -22.65 -16.36 -5.34
C ASP A 52 -23.60 -15.50 -4.51
N ALA A 53 -24.56 -16.08 -3.79
CA ALA A 53 -25.58 -15.29 -3.08
C ALA A 53 -24.98 -14.31 -2.04
N PRO A 54 -24.01 -14.69 -1.18
CA PRO A 54 -23.34 -13.73 -0.32
C PRO A 54 -22.54 -12.66 -1.09
N THR A 55 -21.93 -13.02 -2.23
CA THR A 55 -21.26 -12.04 -3.12
C THR A 55 -22.23 -10.97 -3.60
N PHE A 56 -23.40 -11.41 -4.08
CA PHE A 56 -24.39 -10.52 -4.67
C PHE A 56 -25.07 -9.63 -3.63
N LEU A 57 -25.24 -10.09 -2.39
CA LEU A 57 -25.65 -9.21 -1.30
C LEU A 57 -24.58 -8.15 -1.01
N LEU A 58 -23.30 -8.54 -0.95
CA LEU A 58 -22.21 -7.59 -0.72
C LEU A 58 -22.16 -6.51 -1.82
N ASP A 59 -22.31 -6.91 -3.08
CA ASP A 59 -22.29 -6.00 -4.23
C ASP A 59 -23.57 -5.16 -4.34
N ALA A 60 -24.74 -5.70 -4.00
CA ALA A 60 -25.97 -4.92 -3.90
C ALA A 60 -25.83 -3.78 -2.89
N GLY A 61 -25.26 -4.05 -1.71
CA GLY A 61 -24.98 -3.01 -0.71
C GLY A 61 -24.02 -1.93 -1.23
N ARG A 62 -22.98 -2.32 -1.99
CA ARG A 62 -22.05 -1.36 -2.63
C ARG A 62 -22.73 -0.49 -3.68
N ILE A 63 -23.64 -1.06 -4.46
CA ILE A 63 -24.41 -0.32 -5.47
C ILE A 63 -25.35 0.67 -4.77
N LEU A 64 -26.02 0.27 -3.68
CA LEU A 64 -26.86 1.16 -2.86
C LEU A 64 -26.07 2.29 -2.20
N GLU A 65 -24.86 2.00 -1.69
CA GLU A 65 -23.95 3.03 -1.17
C GLU A 65 -23.60 4.06 -2.26
N ARG A 66 -23.31 3.60 -3.48
CA ARG A 66 -23.02 4.47 -4.63
C ARG A 66 -24.22 5.35 -5.00
N ALA A 67 -25.43 4.83 -4.83
CA ALA A 67 -26.67 5.58 -5.00
C ALA A 67 -26.98 6.56 -3.85
N GLY A 68 -26.15 6.60 -2.80
CA GLY A 68 -26.40 7.41 -1.60
C GLY A 68 -27.44 6.82 -0.65
N ARG A 69 -27.93 5.60 -0.90
CA ARG A 69 -28.93 4.88 -0.07
C ARG A 69 -28.25 4.15 1.08
N LEU A 70 -27.58 4.92 1.95
CA LEU A 70 -26.70 4.38 3.01
C LEU A 70 -27.42 3.47 4.00
N GLU A 71 -28.65 3.80 4.36
CA GLU A 71 -29.47 2.99 5.29
C GLU A 71 -29.71 1.60 4.73
N GLU A 72 -30.08 1.51 3.45
CA GLU A 72 -30.38 0.24 2.80
C GLU A 72 -29.11 -0.55 2.50
N ALA A 73 -28.02 0.13 2.15
CA ALA A 73 -26.72 -0.50 2.03
C ALA A 73 -26.31 -1.19 3.35
N ALA A 74 -26.46 -0.51 4.49
CA ALA A 74 -26.20 -1.07 5.81
C ALA A 74 -27.07 -2.29 6.10
N GLN A 75 -28.38 -2.20 5.85
CA GLN A 75 -29.32 -3.31 6.05
C GLN A 75 -28.97 -4.54 5.19
N VAL A 76 -28.60 -4.34 3.93
CA VAL A 76 -28.21 -5.43 3.03
C VAL A 76 -26.92 -6.11 3.50
N TRP A 77 -25.94 -5.35 3.94
CA TRP A 77 -24.69 -5.92 4.47
C TRP A 77 -24.87 -6.63 5.83
N GLU A 78 -25.70 -6.08 6.72
CA GLU A 78 -26.08 -6.73 7.99
C GLU A 78 -26.84 -8.03 7.73
N ARG A 79 -27.72 -8.05 6.72
CA ARG A 79 -28.41 -9.25 6.24
C ARG A 79 -27.42 -10.29 5.72
N MET A 80 -26.46 -9.90 4.89
CA MET A 80 -25.42 -10.81 4.37
C MET A 80 -24.69 -11.51 5.51
N ALA A 81 -24.21 -10.75 6.50
CA ALA A 81 -23.49 -11.33 7.63
C ALA A 81 -24.37 -12.19 8.55
N SER A 82 -25.69 -11.99 8.56
CA SER A 82 -26.62 -12.76 9.38
C SER A 82 -27.07 -14.05 8.69
N GLU A 83 -27.30 -14.01 7.36
CA GLU A 83 -27.71 -15.17 6.55
C GLU A 83 -26.51 -16.08 6.22
N TYR A 84 -25.30 -15.52 6.14
CA TYR A 84 -24.08 -16.21 5.73
C TYR A 84 -22.96 -15.99 6.75
N ALA A 85 -23.24 -16.30 8.03
CA ALA A 85 -22.32 -16.04 9.14
C ALA A 85 -20.96 -16.76 9.03
N ASP A 86 -20.91 -17.91 8.36
CA ASP A 86 -19.69 -18.69 8.14
C ASP A 86 -18.88 -18.21 6.91
N ASP A 87 -19.42 -17.26 6.13
CA ASP A 87 -18.72 -16.70 4.98
C ASP A 87 -17.59 -15.76 5.43
N THR A 88 -16.41 -15.91 4.84
CA THR A 88 -15.21 -15.13 5.18
C THR A 88 -15.38 -13.63 4.97
N ARG A 89 -16.41 -13.19 4.25
CA ARG A 89 -16.73 -11.77 3.99
C ARG A 89 -17.70 -11.17 5.01
N ALA A 90 -18.29 -11.96 5.91
CA ALA A 90 -19.16 -11.44 6.97
C ALA A 90 -18.54 -10.30 7.81
N PRO A 91 -17.24 -10.35 8.22
CA PRO A 91 -16.61 -9.25 8.95
C PRO A 91 -16.57 -7.96 8.11
N LEU A 92 -16.26 -8.08 6.82
CA LEU A 92 -16.22 -6.96 5.87
C LEU A 92 -17.61 -6.37 5.64
N ALA A 93 -18.64 -7.20 5.47
CA ALA A 93 -20.01 -6.72 5.31
C ALA A 93 -20.46 -5.90 6.54
N LEU A 94 -20.28 -6.44 7.75
CA LEU A 94 -20.57 -5.69 8.98
C LEU A 94 -19.75 -4.41 9.08
N PHE A 95 -18.48 -4.46 8.71
CA PHE A 95 -17.64 -3.27 8.73
C PHE A 95 -18.18 -2.17 7.79
N LEU A 96 -18.54 -2.51 6.55
CA LEU A 96 -19.13 -1.58 5.58
C LEU A 96 -20.48 -1.03 6.07
N ALA A 97 -21.30 -1.86 6.71
CA ALA A 97 -22.54 -1.41 7.35
C ALA A 97 -22.28 -0.39 8.47
N GLY A 98 -21.27 -0.65 9.32
CA GLY A 98 -20.84 0.29 10.36
C GLY A 98 -20.39 1.63 9.78
N ILE A 99 -19.63 1.62 8.68
CA ILE A 99 -19.22 2.84 7.98
C ILE A 99 -20.43 3.61 7.41
N ALA A 100 -21.40 2.92 6.81
CA ALA A 100 -22.62 3.54 6.31
C ALA A 100 -23.45 4.19 7.44
N ARG A 101 -23.62 3.49 8.57
CA ARG A 101 -24.26 4.01 9.78
C ARG A 101 -23.52 5.23 10.35
N TYR A 102 -22.19 5.16 10.41
CA TYR A 102 -21.34 6.26 10.86
C TYR A 102 -21.54 7.51 9.98
N ARG A 103 -21.61 7.34 8.65
CA ARG A 103 -21.87 8.42 7.69
C ARG A 103 -23.27 9.01 7.78
N LEU A 104 -24.25 8.21 8.18
CA LEU A 104 -25.62 8.69 8.49
C LEU A 104 -25.68 9.51 9.80
N GLY A 105 -24.63 9.48 10.62
CA GLY A 105 -24.64 10.07 11.96
C GLY A 105 -25.33 9.19 13.02
N ASP A 106 -25.70 7.97 12.66
CA ASP A 106 -26.31 6.99 13.55
C ASP A 106 -25.21 6.24 14.33
N PHE A 107 -24.57 6.96 15.26
CA PHE A 107 -23.39 6.47 15.98
C PHE A 107 -23.70 5.32 16.94
N GLU A 108 -24.92 5.23 17.47
CA GLU A 108 -25.31 4.11 18.35
C GLU A 108 -25.38 2.80 17.56
N GLN A 109 -26.02 2.81 16.39
CA GLN A 109 -26.08 1.63 15.54
C GLN A 109 -24.73 1.33 14.89
N ALA A 110 -23.96 2.36 14.51
CA ALA A 110 -22.59 2.18 14.01
C ALA A 110 -21.73 1.44 15.04
N LEU A 111 -21.79 1.85 16.31
CA LEU A 111 -21.03 1.21 17.40
C LEU A 111 -21.43 -0.26 17.55
N THR A 112 -22.73 -0.55 17.62
CA THR A 112 -23.25 -1.92 17.69
C THR A 112 -22.77 -2.77 16.51
N THR A 113 -22.82 -2.21 15.30
CA THR A 113 -22.42 -2.91 14.08
C THR A 113 -20.90 -3.14 14.00
N PHE A 114 -20.06 -2.20 14.44
CA PHE A 114 -18.61 -2.41 14.54
C PHE A 114 -18.23 -3.44 15.62
N GLN A 115 -18.92 -3.44 16.76
CA GLN A 115 -18.74 -4.48 17.79
C GLN A 115 -19.10 -5.87 17.25
N ARG A 116 -20.17 -5.98 16.45
CA ARG A 116 -20.47 -7.21 15.72
C ARG A 116 -19.36 -7.57 14.74
N SER A 117 -18.87 -6.63 13.93
CA SER A 117 -17.75 -6.87 13.00
C SER A 117 -16.52 -7.42 13.73
N LEU A 118 -16.20 -6.89 14.92
CA LEU A 118 -15.10 -7.37 15.76
C LEU A 118 -15.26 -8.83 16.20
N LEU A 119 -16.49 -9.30 16.47
CA LEU A 119 -16.74 -10.70 16.86
C LEU A 119 -16.43 -11.69 15.73
N PHE A 120 -16.56 -11.26 14.47
CA PHE A 120 -16.28 -12.09 13.31
C PHE A 120 -14.85 -11.89 12.76
N ALA A 121 -14.10 -10.90 13.25
CA ALA A 121 -12.76 -10.57 12.75
C ALA A 121 -11.80 -11.75 12.88
N GLY A 122 -11.29 -12.23 11.74
CA GLY A 122 -10.43 -13.42 11.65
C GLY A 122 -8.93 -13.13 11.77
N SER A 123 -8.55 -11.85 11.70
CA SER A 123 -7.14 -11.42 11.72
C SER A 123 -6.87 -10.26 12.69
N PRO A 124 -5.62 -10.10 13.17
CA PRO A 124 -5.23 -8.94 13.99
C PRO A 124 -5.51 -7.59 13.31
N GLU A 125 -5.31 -7.52 11.99
CA GLU A 125 -5.58 -6.32 11.19
C GLU A 125 -7.07 -5.95 11.21
N GLU A 126 -7.96 -6.93 11.01
CA GLU A 126 -9.42 -6.71 11.06
C GLU A 126 -9.88 -6.31 12.46
N GLN A 127 -9.30 -6.90 13.50
CA GLN A 127 -9.57 -6.52 14.88
C GLN A 127 -9.10 -5.08 15.15
N ALA A 128 -7.90 -4.70 14.69
CA ALA A 128 -7.38 -3.35 14.81
C ALA A 128 -8.25 -2.33 14.07
N ARG A 129 -8.71 -2.66 12.85
CA ARG A 129 -9.65 -1.85 12.08
C ARG A 129 -10.97 -1.63 12.82
N ALA A 130 -11.58 -2.70 13.34
CA ALA A 130 -12.83 -2.61 14.09
C ALA A 130 -12.65 -1.77 15.36
N HIS A 131 -11.58 -1.98 16.12
CA HIS A 131 -11.28 -1.18 17.32
C HIS A 131 -11.01 0.29 17.01
N LEU A 132 -10.32 0.61 15.91
CA LEU A 132 -10.12 1.99 15.48
C LEU A 132 -11.46 2.70 15.30
N TRP A 133 -12.38 2.06 14.57
CA TRP A 133 -13.70 2.61 14.27
C TRP A 133 -14.67 2.61 15.45
N ILE A 134 -14.58 1.63 16.35
CA ILE A 134 -15.25 1.66 17.66
C ILE A 134 -14.80 2.90 18.43
N GLY A 135 -13.49 3.16 18.50
CA GLY A 135 -12.95 4.34 19.21
C GLY A 135 -13.40 5.65 18.58
N LYS A 136 -13.37 5.75 17.24
CA LYS A 136 -13.91 6.92 16.52
C LYS A 136 -15.40 7.12 16.77
N THR A 137 -16.17 6.05 16.91
CA THR A 137 -17.61 6.14 17.17
C THR A 137 -17.88 6.59 18.61
N HIS A 138 -17.17 6.06 19.60
CA HIS A 138 -17.22 6.55 20.98
C HIS A 138 -16.85 8.04 21.09
N GLN A 139 -15.83 8.48 20.35
CA GLN A 139 -15.47 9.91 20.29
C GLN A 139 -16.64 10.78 19.80
N ARG A 140 -17.39 10.33 18.78
CA ARG A 140 -18.58 11.05 18.29
C ARG A 140 -19.75 11.03 19.27
N LEU A 141 -19.86 9.98 20.09
CA LEU A 141 -20.82 9.88 21.18
C LEU A 141 -20.42 10.68 22.43
N GLY A 142 -19.21 11.26 22.46
CA GLY A 142 -18.69 12.03 23.59
C GLY A 142 -18.03 11.20 24.70
N ASP A 143 -17.89 9.88 24.50
CA ASP A 143 -17.23 8.98 25.45
C ASP A 143 -15.73 8.85 25.12
N LEU A 144 -14.95 9.81 25.61
CA LEU A 144 -13.51 9.87 25.32
C LEU A 144 -12.71 8.75 26.00
N ASP A 145 -13.17 8.27 27.16
CA ASP A 145 -12.49 7.18 27.88
C ASP A 145 -12.62 5.86 27.12
N ALA A 146 -13.84 5.55 26.63
CA ALA A 146 -14.05 4.38 25.77
C ALA A 146 -13.34 4.52 24.42
N ALA A 147 -13.27 5.74 23.86
CA ALA A 147 -12.52 6.01 22.63
C ALA A 147 -11.03 5.67 22.79
N GLN A 148 -10.40 6.17 23.86
CA GLN A 148 -8.99 5.87 24.16
C GLN A 148 -8.75 4.39 24.42
N ALA A 149 -9.62 3.72 25.18
CA ALA A 149 -9.49 2.29 25.47
C ALA A 149 -9.54 1.45 24.17
N ALA A 150 -10.44 1.80 23.24
CA ALA A 150 -10.54 1.13 21.95
C ALA A 150 -9.29 1.35 21.08
N TRP A 151 -8.75 2.58 21.03
CA TRP A 151 -7.52 2.87 20.28
C TRP A 151 -6.28 2.22 20.89
N GLN A 152 -6.17 2.14 22.22
CA GLN A 152 -5.12 1.38 22.90
C GLN A 152 -5.17 -0.09 22.52
N ARG A 153 -6.39 -0.65 22.41
CA ARG A 153 -6.56 -2.03 21.96
C ARG A 153 -6.13 -2.20 20.50
N ALA A 154 -6.57 -1.33 19.60
CA ALA A 154 -6.17 -1.33 18.20
C ALA A 154 -4.64 -1.29 18.04
N GLN A 155 -3.96 -0.36 18.72
CA GLN A 155 -2.51 -0.19 18.66
C GLN A 155 -1.74 -1.49 18.99
N SER A 156 -2.25 -2.30 19.91
CA SER A 156 -1.56 -3.50 20.40
C SER A 156 -1.67 -4.73 19.50
N LEU A 157 -2.62 -4.75 18.56
CA LEU A 157 -3.01 -5.96 17.83
C LEU A 157 -2.08 -6.25 16.65
N ASP A 158 -1.75 -5.23 15.87
CA ASP A 158 -0.86 -5.32 14.72
C ASP A 158 0.06 -4.09 14.66
N PRO A 159 1.10 -4.02 15.51
CA PRO A 159 1.82 -2.77 15.79
C PRO A 159 2.47 -2.07 14.59
N ILE A 160 2.64 -2.79 13.48
CA ILE A 160 3.22 -2.27 12.24
C ILE A 160 2.19 -2.01 11.15
N GLY A 161 0.97 -2.54 11.30
CA GLY A 161 -0.12 -2.35 10.35
C GLY A 161 -0.79 -1.00 10.49
N TYR A 162 -1.34 -0.53 9.37
CA TYR A 162 -1.96 0.79 9.24
C TYR A 162 -2.90 1.17 10.39
N TYR A 163 -3.88 0.32 10.75
CA TYR A 163 -4.91 0.69 11.72
C TYR A 163 -4.35 0.86 13.13
N SER A 164 -3.34 0.07 13.51
CA SER A 164 -2.68 0.19 14.80
C SER A 164 -1.79 1.42 14.87
N LEU A 165 -1.05 1.70 13.79
CA LEU A 165 -0.26 2.92 13.66
C LEU A 165 -1.15 4.17 13.71
N ARG A 166 -2.28 4.13 13.00
CA ARG A 166 -3.23 5.24 13.00
C ARG A 166 -3.92 5.42 14.36
N ALA A 167 -4.25 4.33 15.06
CA ALA A 167 -4.78 4.39 16.42
C ALA A 167 -3.79 5.01 17.41
N ARG A 168 -2.49 4.70 17.30
CA ARG A 168 -1.43 5.37 18.06
C ARG A 168 -1.41 6.87 17.78
N ASP A 169 -1.52 7.26 16.52
CA ASP A 169 -1.45 8.67 16.15
C ASP A 169 -2.69 9.43 16.65
N LEU A 170 -3.88 8.79 16.63
CA LEU A 170 -5.09 9.32 17.28
C LEU A 170 -4.93 9.50 18.79
N LEU A 171 -4.33 8.53 19.50
CA LEU A 171 -4.02 8.66 20.94
C LEU A 171 -3.07 9.84 21.23
N ASN A 172 -2.16 10.13 20.31
CA ASN A 172 -1.21 11.23 20.41
C ASN A 172 -1.75 12.56 19.85
N GLY A 173 -2.99 12.61 19.35
CA GLY A 173 -3.56 13.80 18.71
C GLY A 173 -2.85 14.22 17.42
N GLN A 174 -2.21 13.27 16.72
CA GLN A 174 -1.43 13.52 15.51
C GLN A 174 -2.27 13.29 14.24
N PRO A 175 -2.15 14.17 13.23
CA PRO A 175 -2.73 13.91 11.92
C PRO A 175 -1.99 12.78 11.19
N PRO A 176 -2.60 12.20 10.14
CA PRO A 176 -1.90 11.29 9.24
C PRO A 176 -0.58 11.89 8.72
N PHE A 177 0.47 11.06 8.65
CA PHE A 177 1.80 11.48 8.18
C PHE A 177 2.39 12.69 8.93
N ALA A 178 2.10 12.84 10.23
CA ALA A 178 2.74 13.85 11.06
C ALA A 178 4.28 13.77 10.93
N PRO A 179 4.97 14.89 10.66
CA PRO A 179 6.43 14.93 10.65
C PRO A 179 7.01 14.51 12.00
N PRO A 180 8.10 13.71 12.04
CA PRO A 180 8.79 13.42 13.28
C PRO A 180 9.41 14.70 13.86
N THR A 181 9.46 14.80 15.20
CA THR A 181 10.05 15.97 15.89
C THR A 181 11.53 16.16 15.60
N ALA A 182 12.24 15.06 15.32
CA ALA A 182 13.65 15.09 14.98
C ALA A 182 13.92 14.09 13.84
N TYR A 183 14.77 14.51 12.91
CA TYR A 183 15.14 13.77 11.70
C TYR A 183 16.66 13.79 11.56
N ARG A 184 17.28 12.62 11.40
CA ARG A 184 18.72 12.44 11.20
C ARG A 184 18.95 11.63 9.91
N PRO A 185 19.20 12.31 8.78
CA PRO A 185 19.47 11.63 7.52
C PRO A 185 20.85 10.97 7.46
N ASP A 186 21.80 11.46 8.25
CA ASP A 186 23.19 11.03 8.19
C ASP A 186 23.38 9.68 8.92
N VAL A 187 23.66 8.64 8.15
CA VAL A 187 23.94 7.28 8.62
C VAL A 187 25.30 6.84 8.10
N ASP A 188 26.14 6.30 8.99
CA ASP A 188 27.41 5.69 8.60
C ASP A 188 27.18 4.23 8.16
N LEU A 189 26.77 4.06 6.90
CA LEU A 189 26.48 2.75 6.33
C LEU A 189 27.69 1.83 6.27
N ASP A 190 28.91 2.36 6.18
CA ASP A 190 30.14 1.54 6.16
C ASP A 190 30.39 0.92 7.54
N ALA A 191 30.23 1.71 8.61
CA ALA A 191 30.32 1.19 9.99
C ALA A 191 29.22 0.15 10.27
N GLU A 192 27.98 0.44 9.87
CA GLU A 192 26.87 -0.50 10.02
C GLU A 192 27.07 -1.79 9.21
N ARG A 193 27.65 -1.71 8.00
CA ARG A 193 27.99 -2.89 7.19
C ARG A 193 29.01 -3.77 7.91
N ALA A 194 30.03 -3.17 8.53
CA ALA A 194 31.05 -3.93 9.27
C ALA A 194 30.47 -4.64 10.50
N GLU A 195 29.53 -4.00 11.21
CA GLU A 195 28.75 -4.64 12.27
C GLU A 195 27.89 -5.79 11.71
N ALA A 196 27.21 -5.56 10.60
CA ALA A 196 26.39 -6.58 9.94
C ALA A 196 27.20 -7.81 9.50
N ALA A 197 28.40 -7.60 8.95
CA ALA A 197 29.32 -8.68 8.60
C ALA A 197 29.76 -9.48 9.83
N SER A 198 30.02 -8.81 10.96
CA SER A 198 30.38 -9.46 12.22
C SER A 198 29.22 -10.30 12.78
N TRP A 199 28.01 -9.74 12.77
CA TRP A 199 26.79 -10.44 13.15
C TRP A 199 26.51 -11.66 12.24
N LEU A 200 26.73 -11.53 10.93
CA LEU A 200 26.52 -12.60 9.95
C LEU A 200 27.46 -13.79 10.22
N ARG A 201 28.75 -13.53 10.52
CA ARG A 201 29.70 -14.58 10.90
C ARG A 201 29.23 -15.39 12.10
N ILE A 202 28.71 -14.71 13.13
CA ILE A 202 28.19 -15.36 14.35
C ILE A 202 26.91 -16.13 14.03
N THR A 203 25.95 -15.50 13.36
CA THR A 203 24.61 -16.04 13.09
C THR A 203 24.65 -17.32 12.27
N PHE A 204 25.55 -17.38 11.29
CA PHE A 204 25.68 -18.53 10.38
C PHE A 204 26.92 -19.38 10.64
N ASN A 205 27.63 -19.14 11.75
CA ASN A 205 28.85 -19.86 12.13
C ASN A 205 29.90 -19.93 10.99
N LEU A 206 30.14 -18.78 10.34
CA LEU A 206 31.12 -18.70 9.26
C LEU A 206 32.56 -18.68 9.80
N PRO A 207 33.54 -19.21 9.06
CA PRO A 207 34.96 -19.06 9.39
C PRO A 207 35.35 -17.60 9.60
N ALA A 208 36.21 -17.33 10.59
CA ALA A 208 36.60 -15.96 10.95
C ALA A 208 37.32 -15.21 9.82
N ASP A 209 38.00 -15.94 8.93
CA ASP A 209 38.69 -15.46 7.74
C ASP A 209 37.80 -15.34 6.50
N THR A 210 36.49 -15.62 6.62
CA THR A 210 35.53 -15.40 5.54
C THR A 210 35.51 -13.92 5.15
N ASP A 211 35.97 -13.61 3.94
CA ASP A 211 35.87 -12.28 3.34
C ASP A 211 34.41 -11.98 3.00
N LEU A 212 33.84 -10.94 3.60
CA LEU A 212 32.47 -10.47 3.35
C LEU A 212 32.43 -9.08 2.70
N ASP A 213 33.59 -8.47 2.51
CA ASP A 213 33.74 -7.13 1.95
C ASP A 213 33.87 -7.19 0.42
N ASN A 214 34.40 -8.30 -0.11
CA ASN A 214 34.54 -8.53 -1.55
C ASN A 214 33.67 -9.68 -2.04
N LEU A 215 33.39 -9.67 -3.35
CA LEU A 215 32.79 -10.80 -4.04
C LEU A 215 33.67 -12.04 -3.93
N SER A 216 33.06 -13.21 -3.77
CA SER A 216 33.79 -14.48 -3.76
C SER A 216 34.32 -14.81 -5.16
N PRO A 217 35.34 -15.68 -5.28
CA PRO A 217 35.78 -16.20 -6.57
C PRO A 217 34.65 -16.85 -7.37
N ASN A 218 33.68 -17.48 -6.69
CA ASN A 218 32.52 -18.09 -7.33
C ASN A 218 31.61 -17.04 -7.97
N LEU A 219 31.29 -15.96 -7.25
CA LEU A 219 30.51 -14.85 -7.80
C LEU A 219 31.25 -14.17 -8.95
N LEU A 220 32.54 -13.88 -8.78
CA LEU A 220 33.36 -13.22 -9.82
C LEU A 220 33.45 -14.01 -11.13
N GLN A 221 33.47 -15.34 -11.05
CA GLN A 221 33.57 -16.23 -12.22
C GLN A 221 32.20 -16.66 -12.75
N ASP A 222 31.10 -16.36 -12.07
CA ASP A 222 29.77 -16.72 -12.54
C ASP A 222 29.50 -16.00 -13.88
N PRO A 223 29.11 -16.73 -14.95
CA PRO A 223 28.86 -16.12 -16.26
C PRO A 223 27.81 -15.00 -16.23
N ARG A 224 26.84 -15.05 -15.32
CA ARG A 224 25.82 -13.99 -15.15
C ARG A 224 26.42 -12.74 -14.54
N MET A 225 27.34 -12.89 -13.58
CA MET A 225 28.07 -11.76 -13.01
C MET A 225 28.89 -11.05 -14.08
N VAL A 226 29.65 -11.82 -14.87
CA VAL A 226 30.47 -11.28 -15.96
C VAL A 226 29.60 -10.57 -16.99
N ARG A 227 28.56 -11.23 -17.52
CA ARG A 227 27.66 -10.59 -18.50
C ARG A 227 26.93 -9.38 -17.93
N GLY A 228 26.46 -9.46 -16.69
CA GLY A 228 25.77 -8.35 -16.03
C GLY A 228 26.63 -7.10 -15.97
N ASN A 229 27.91 -7.24 -15.61
CA ASN A 229 28.86 -6.12 -15.57
C ASN A 229 29.12 -5.54 -16.96
N GLU A 230 29.37 -6.38 -17.97
CA GLU A 230 29.60 -5.92 -19.35
C GLU A 230 28.37 -5.17 -19.90
N LEU A 231 27.17 -5.70 -19.68
CA LEU A 231 25.91 -5.04 -20.07
C LEU A 231 25.73 -3.71 -19.34
N TRP A 232 26.07 -3.66 -18.05
CA TRP A 232 25.99 -2.44 -17.25
C TRP A 232 26.92 -1.34 -17.78
N GLU A 233 28.16 -1.69 -18.12
CA GLU A 233 29.13 -0.76 -18.72
C GLU A 233 28.69 -0.26 -20.11
N LEU A 234 27.95 -1.07 -20.87
CA LEU A 234 27.36 -0.70 -22.15
C LEU A 234 26.08 0.14 -22.02
N GLY A 235 25.59 0.38 -20.80
CA GLY A 235 24.34 1.11 -20.56
C GLY A 235 23.07 0.28 -20.82
N LEU A 236 23.20 -1.03 -20.99
CA LEU A 236 22.10 -1.98 -21.15
C LEU A 236 21.59 -2.40 -19.76
N TYR A 237 21.04 -1.43 -19.04
CA TYR A 237 20.76 -1.57 -17.60
C TYR A 237 19.70 -2.62 -17.28
N ASP A 238 18.68 -2.77 -18.11
CA ASP A 238 17.62 -3.76 -17.83
C ASP A 238 18.13 -5.19 -18.08
N GLU A 239 18.89 -5.40 -19.15
CA GLU A 239 19.55 -6.67 -19.45
C GLU A 239 20.57 -7.04 -18.37
N ALA A 240 21.40 -6.08 -17.94
CA ALA A 240 22.33 -6.25 -16.83
C ALA A 240 21.60 -6.65 -15.53
N ARG A 241 20.53 -5.94 -15.19
CA ARG A 241 19.69 -6.21 -14.02
C ARG A 241 19.12 -7.64 -14.06
N LEU A 242 18.65 -8.10 -15.22
CA LEU A 242 18.11 -9.47 -15.37
C LEU A 242 19.17 -10.54 -15.09
N GLU A 243 20.42 -10.31 -15.51
CA GLU A 243 21.55 -11.21 -15.18
C GLU A 243 21.83 -11.24 -13.68
N PHE A 244 21.88 -10.07 -13.02
CA PHE A 244 22.08 -9.98 -11.58
C PHE A 244 20.93 -10.59 -10.78
N GLU A 245 19.68 -10.40 -11.21
CA GLU A 245 18.51 -11.04 -10.59
C GLU A 245 18.55 -12.55 -10.72
N SER A 246 18.94 -13.07 -11.90
CA SER A 246 19.14 -14.51 -12.09
C SER A 246 20.21 -15.07 -11.15
N LEU A 247 21.32 -14.34 -10.97
CA LEU A 247 22.38 -14.72 -10.03
C LEU A 247 21.89 -14.67 -8.58
N ARG A 248 21.19 -13.59 -8.19
CA ARG A 248 20.62 -13.40 -6.85
C ARG A 248 19.71 -14.55 -6.44
N LEU A 249 18.87 -15.02 -7.36
CA LEU A 249 18.00 -16.18 -7.12
C LEU A 249 18.78 -17.49 -6.98
N ALA A 250 19.88 -17.66 -7.71
CA ALA A 250 20.66 -18.90 -7.64
C ALA A 250 21.53 -19.01 -6.37
N VAL A 251 21.85 -17.90 -5.72
CA VAL A 251 22.62 -17.88 -4.46
C VAL A 251 21.74 -17.65 -3.23
N SER A 252 20.41 -17.73 -3.37
CA SER A 252 19.44 -17.36 -2.32
C SER A 252 19.53 -18.20 -1.05
N ASP A 253 20.18 -19.36 -1.11
CA ASP A 253 20.33 -20.28 0.01
C ASP A 253 21.68 -20.10 0.74
N ASP A 254 22.57 -19.26 0.21
CA ASP A 254 23.85 -18.92 0.83
C ASP A 254 23.81 -17.49 1.41
N PRO A 255 23.83 -17.34 2.76
CA PRO A 255 23.76 -16.03 3.39
C PRO A 255 25.00 -15.17 3.14
N ALA A 256 26.17 -15.76 2.96
CA ALA A 256 27.40 -15.02 2.68
C ALA A 256 27.39 -14.48 1.24
N GLU A 257 26.95 -15.29 0.27
CA GLU A 257 26.83 -14.83 -1.12
C GLU A 257 25.70 -13.81 -1.30
N CYS A 258 24.57 -13.99 -0.60
CA CYS A 258 23.51 -12.97 -0.56
C CYS A 258 24.02 -11.63 -0.02
N PHE A 259 24.82 -11.65 1.06
CA PHE A 259 25.39 -10.43 1.63
C PHE A 259 26.39 -9.75 0.69
N ARG A 260 27.34 -10.50 0.13
CA ARG A 260 28.33 -9.98 -0.82
C ARG A 260 27.67 -9.39 -2.07
N LEU A 261 26.79 -10.17 -2.70
CA LEU A 261 26.09 -9.73 -3.91
C LEU A 261 25.18 -8.53 -3.61
N GLY A 262 24.46 -8.54 -2.50
CA GLY A 262 23.62 -7.41 -2.09
C GLY A 262 24.41 -6.11 -1.93
N ASN A 263 25.58 -6.16 -1.27
CA ASN A 263 26.45 -4.99 -1.12
C ASN A 263 27.06 -4.51 -2.44
N TYR A 264 27.42 -5.44 -3.33
CA TYR A 264 27.88 -5.12 -4.67
C TYR A 264 26.80 -4.38 -5.49
N LEU A 265 25.58 -4.90 -5.49
CA LEU A 265 24.44 -4.30 -6.20
C LEU A 265 24.06 -2.94 -5.60
N LEU A 266 24.18 -2.80 -4.28
CA LEU A 266 23.99 -1.52 -3.60
C LEU A 266 24.99 -0.47 -4.09
N HIS A 267 26.27 -0.84 -4.22
CA HIS A 267 27.31 0.05 -4.74
C HIS A 267 27.09 0.44 -6.21
N LEU A 268 26.57 -0.47 -7.03
CA LEU A 268 26.16 -0.16 -8.42
C LEU A 268 24.95 0.77 -8.51
N GLY A 269 24.18 0.97 -7.43
CA GLY A 269 22.91 1.68 -7.47
C GLY A 269 21.72 0.82 -7.92
N LEU A 270 21.89 -0.50 -7.97
CA LEU A 270 20.82 -1.49 -8.18
C LEU A 270 20.09 -1.78 -6.86
N TYR A 271 19.41 -0.76 -6.34
CA TYR A 271 18.83 -0.78 -5.00
C TYR A 271 17.79 -1.88 -4.80
N ARG A 272 16.87 -2.09 -5.74
CA ARG A 272 15.83 -3.13 -5.61
C ARG A 272 16.42 -4.55 -5.52
N PRO A 273 17.30 -4.99 -6.44
CA PRO A 273 18.04 -6.24 -6.29
C PRO A 273 18.83 -6.35 -4.97
N ALA A 274 19.51 -5.27 -4.56
CA ALA A 274 20.26 -5.23 -3.31
C ALA A 274 19.37 -5.42 -2.07
N ILE A 275 18.22 -4.74 -2.03
CA ILE A 275 17.21 -4.86 -0.96
C ILE A 275 16.74 -6.31 -0.85
N PHE A 276 16.47 -6.99 -1.97
CA PHE A 276 16.04 -8.38 -1.95
C PHE A 276 17.14 -9.34 -1.52
N ALA A 277 18.38 -9.15 -1.98
CA ALA A 277 19.53 -9.95 -1.58
C ALA A 277 19.77 -9.85 -0.06
N LEU A 278 19.76 -8.63 0.49
CA LEU A 278 20.02 -8.42 1.91
C LEU A 278 18.81 -8.78 2.80
N ARG A 279 17.58 -8.69 2.28
CA ARG A 279 16.41 -9.27 2.95
C ARG A 279 16.51 -10.80 3.03
N GLN A 280 17.05 -11.46 2.01
CA GLN A 280 17.21 -12.91 2.02
C GLN A 280 18.14 -13.37 3.15
N VAL A 281 19.18 -12.60 3.49
CA VAL A 281 20.02 -12.88 4.67
C VAL A 281 19.19 -12.89 5.96
N LEU A 282 18.25 -11.95 6.12
CA LEU A 282 17.35 -11.93 7.26
C LEU A 282 16.39 -13.13 7.26
N THR A 283 15.85 -13.50 6.11
CA THR A 283 15.01 -14.69 5.94
C THR A 283 15.76 -15.95 6.38
N LEU A 284 16.98 -16.17 5.90
CA LEU A 284 17.82 -17.30 6.30
C LEU A 284 18.17 -17.31 7.79
N ALA A 285 18.21 -16.13 8.44
CA ALA A 285 18.40 -15.98 9.88
C ALA A 285 17.11 -16.18 10.69
N GLY A 286 15.98 -16.52 10.06
CA GLY A 286 14.68 -16.66 10.70
C GLY A 286 14.05 -15.33 11.15
N LYS A 287 14.41 -14.22 10.49
CA LYS A 287 13.97 -12.84 10.82
C LYS A 287 13.03 -12.28 9.75
N GLU A 288 12.00 -13.05 9.41
CA GLU A 288 11.03 -12.69 8.36
C GLU A 288 10.04 -11.62 8.79
N ASP A 289 9.59 -11.67 10.05
CA ASP A 289 8.68 -10.67 10.60
C ASP A 289 9.42 -9.36 10.95
N HIS A 290 8.68 -8.25 10.92
CA HIS A 290 9.28 -6.93 11.14
C HIS A 290 9.96 -6.83 12.51
N ALA A 291 9.33 -7.32 13.59
CA ALA A 291 9.85 -7.22 14.94
C ALA A 291 11.17 -8.01 15.10
N ALA A 292 11.27 -9.20 14.51
CA ALA A 292 12.50 -9.98 14.48
C ALA A 292 13.58 -9.31 13.64
N SER A 293 13.21 -8.64 12.54
CA SER A 293 14.14 -7.89 11.70
C SER A 293 14.74 -6.67 12.40
N LEU A 294 14.02 -6.05 13.35
CA LEU A 294 14.55 -4.93 14.18
C LEU A 294 15.65 -5.38 15.16
N GLN A 295 15.79 -6.68 15.42
CA GLN A 295 16.88 -7.24 16.23
C GLN A 295 18.14 -7.53 15.40
N ALA A 296 18.05 -7.42 14.07
CA ALA A 296 19.23 -7.48 13.21
C ALA A 296 20.00 -6.14 13.28
N PRO A 297 21.28 -6.13 12.85
CA PRO A 297 22.05 -4.91 12.71
C PRO A 297 21.29 -3.82 11.92
N PRO A 298 21.37 -2.53 12.32
CA PRO A 298 20.65 -1.44 11.67
C PRO A 298 20.85 -1.35 10.16
N TYR A 299 22.02 -1.80 9.68
CA TYR A 299 22.38 -1.89 8.27
C TYR A 299 21.25 -2.41 7.38
N PHE A 300 20.65 -3.54 7.75
CA PHE A 300 19.59 -4.15 6.93
C PHE A 300 18.35 -3.27 6.84
N GLY A 301 18.02 -2.55 7.92
CA GLY A 301 16.95 -1.56 7.95
C GLY A 301 17.24 -0.39 7.04
N HIS A 302 18.42 0.22 7.18
CA HIS A 302 18.82 1.37 6.36
C HIS A 302 19.01 1.03 4.88
N VAL A 303 19.36 -0.21 4.51
CA VAL A 303 19.35 -0.62 3.10
C VAL A 303 17.92 -0.81 2.58
N ARG A 304 17.06 -1.51 3.33
CA ARG A 304 15.65 -1.78 2.93
C ARG A 304 14.80 -0.50 2.80
N TYR A 305 15.19 0.52 3.55
CA TYR A 305 14.56 1.83 3.62
C TYR A 305 15.62 2.92 3.47
N GLY A 306 16.43 2.84 2.41
CA GLY A 306 17.50 3.81 2.16
C GLY A 306 16.97 5.17 1.74
N LEU A 307 17.75 6.21 2.03
CA LEU A 307 17.58 7.56 1.52
C LEU A 307 18.25 7.71 0.13
N TYR A 308 17.96 6.78 -0.79
CA TYR A 308 18.57 6.77 -2.12
C TYR A 308 18.14 7.99 -2.94
N TYR A 309 19.08 8.60 -3.67
CA TYR A 309 18.85 9.89 -4.36
C TYR A 309 18.52 11.04 -3.39
N ALA A 310 19.05 11.03 -2.17
CA ALA A 310 18.80 12.09 -1.16
C ALA A 310 19.13 13.50 -1.66
N ASP A 311 20.17 13.65 -2.47
CA ASP A 311 20.56 14.90 -3.12
C ASP A 311 19.48 15.47 -4.05
N LEU A 312 18.55 14.64 -4.52
CA LEU A 312 17.39 15.04 -5.33
C LEU A 312 16.10 15.07 -4.51
N VAL A 313 15.85 14.05 -3.68
CA VAL A 313 14.60 13.89 -2.94
C VAL A 313 14.43 14.94 -1.86
N ILE A 314 15.45 15.20 -1.05
CA ILE A 314 15.37 16.13 0.08
C ILE A 314 15.02 17.54 -0.41
N PRO A 315 15.79 18.18 -1.33
CA PRO A 315 15.47 19.52 -1.79
C PRO A 315 14.13 19.56 -2.54
N THR A 316 13.76 18.51 -3.29
CA THR A 316 12.47 18.46 -3.98
C THR A 316 11.30 18.35 -3.00
N ALA A 317 11.43 17.54 -1.95
CA ALA A 317 10.40 17.42 -0.92
C ALA A 317 10.17 18.77 -0.22
N GLU A 318 11.26 19.46 0.15
CA GLU A 318 11.22 20.79 0.74
C GLU A 318 10.57 21.82 -0.20
N GLU A 319 10.95 21.84 -1.49
CA GLU A 319 10.37 22.72 -2.52
C GLU A 319 8.85 22.60 -2.58
N TYR A 320 8.32 21.37 -2.48
CA TYR A 320 6.89 21.10 -2.58
C TYR A 320 6.16 21.00 -1.23
N GLY A 321 6.83 21.31 -0.11
CA GLY A 321 6.23 21.32 1.23
C GLY A 321 5.88 19.93 1.76
N PHE A 322 6.69 18.92 1.46
CA PHE A 322 6.60 17.58 2.03
C PHE A 322 7.77 17.34 3.00
N HIS A 323 7.53 16.52 4.02
CA HIS A 323 8.64 15.94 4.77
C HIS A 323 9.41 14.95 3.85
N PRO A 324 10.75 14.97 3.80
CA PRO A 324 11.51 14.08 2.90
C PRO A 324 11.16 12.60 3.04
N LEU A 325 10.98 12.12 4.27
CA LEU A 325 10.59 10.72 4.54
C LEU A 325 9.24 10.33 3.90
N PHE A 326 8.31 11.27 3.74
CA PHE A 326 7.06 10.99 3.03
C PHE A 326 7.33 10.74 1.55
N LEU A 327 8.14 11.59 0.91
CA LEU A 327 8.47 11.43 -0.51
C LEU A 327 9.30 10.15 -0.76
N PHE A 328 10.21 9.79 0.15
CA PHE A 328 10.89 8.49 0.11
C PHE A 328 9.90 7.32 0.20
N SER A 329 8.90 7.38 1.09
CA SER A 329 7.88 6.34 1.19
C SER A 329 7.09 6.17 -0.11
N VAL A 330 6.71 7.26 -0.77
CA VAL A 330 6.03 7.20 -2.08
C VAL A 330 6.96 6.59 -3.13
N MET A 331 8.17 7.12 -3.29
CA MET A 331 9.13 6.63 -4.28
C MET A 331 9.44 5.13 -4.08
N ARG A 332 9.53 4.69 -2.83
CA ARG A 332 9.72 3.30 -2.47
C ARG A 332 8.53 2.44 -2.91
N GLN A 333 7.30 2.89 -2.67
CA GLN A 333 6.10 2.18 -3.07
C GLN A 333 5.98 2.07 -4.60
N GLU A 334 6.36 3.13 -5.31
CA GLU A 334 6.24 3.18 -6.78
C GLU A 334 7.23 2.26 -7.50
N SER A 335 8.52 2.32 -7.13
CA SER A 335 9.57 1.67 -7.92
C SER A 335 10.50 0.78 -7.10
N LEU A 336 10.43 0.82 -5.78
CA LEU A 336 11.48 0.31 -4.90
C LEU A 336 12.87 0.83 -5.32
N PHE A 337 12.91 2.08 -5.79
CA PHE A 337 14.09 2.81 -6.28
C PHE A 337 14.68 2.32 -7.61
N GLU A 338 13.91 1.58 -8.40
CA GLU A 338 14.30 1.10 -9.72
C GLU A 338 13.88 2.09 -10.82
N GLY A 339 14.82 2.95 -11.25
CA GLY A 339 14.52 4.13 -12.06
C GLY A 339 14.42 3.92 -13.58
N PHE A 340 14.79 2.76 -14.12
CA PHE A 340 14.90 2.54 -15.58
C PHE A 340 13.90 1.49 -16.12
N VAL A 341 12.91 1.08 -15.32
CA VAL A 341 11.88 0.09 -15.68
C VAL A 341 10.52 0.77 -15.83
N HIS A 342 9.63 0.18 -16.64
CA HIS A 342 8.23 0.60 -16.77
C HIS A 342 7.25 -0.42 -16.19
N SER A 343 6.08 0.03 -15.73
CA SER A 343 4.98 -0.85 -15.35
C SER A 343 4.22 -1.39 -16.56
N THR A 344 3.38 -2.42 -16.35
CA THR A 344 2.45 -2.93 -17.37
C THR A 344 1.52 -1.85 -17.93
N ALA A 345 1.18 -0.83 -17.12
CA ALA A 345 0.36 0.31 -17.53
C ALA A 345 1.16 1.41 -18.27
N GLY A 346 2.47 1.21 -18.47
CA GLY A 346 3.36 2.14 -19.16
C GLY A 346 3.88 3.28 -18.27
N ALA A 347 3.71 3.21 -16.95
CA ALA A 347 4.26 4.17 -16.00
C ALA A 347 5.80 4.04 -15.93
N ARG A 348 6.52 5.16 -15.75
CA ARG A 348 8.00 5.21 -15.93
C ARG A 348 8.73 5.85 -14.77
N GLY A 349 9.92 5.34 -14.49
CA GLY A 349 10.87 5.97 -13.58
C GLY A 349 10.62 5.71 -12.09
N LEU A 350 11.41 6.38 -11.26
CA LEU A 350 11.37 6.24 -9.79
C LEU A 350 10.00 6.54 -9.17
N MET A 351 9.25 7.47 -9.76
CA MET A 351 7.93 7.88 -9.30
C MET A 351 6.79 7.31 -10.17
N GLN A 352 7.06 6.39 -11.09
CA GLN A 352 6.06 5.73 -11.96
C GLN A 352 5.05 6.73 -12.57
N ILE A 353 5.54 7.72 -13.30
CA ILE A 353 4.68 8.69 -13.99
C ILE A 353 4.25 8.12 -15.33
N ILE A 354 2.95 8.15 -15.62
CA ILE A 354 2.44 7.81 -16.96
C ILE A 354 2.78 8.93 -17.97
N PRO A 355 3.15 8.60 -19.22
CA PRO A 355 3.57 9.57 -20.24
C PRO A 355 2.62 10.77 -20.44
N SER A 356 1.31 10.52 -20.49
CA SER A 356 0.30 11.56 -20.67
C SER A 356 0.31 12.59 -19.53
N THR A 357 0.47 12.12 -18.29
CA THR A 357 0.64 12.97 -17.10
C THR A 357 1.99 13.69 -17.14
N GLY A 358 3.06 13.01 -17.51
CA GLY A 358 4.40 13.60 -17.67
C GLY A 358 4.41 14.78 -18.64
N GLY A 359 3.78 14.62 -19.81
CA GLY A 359 3.66 15.71 -20.80
C GLY A 359 2.83 16.90 -20.30
N ASN A 360 1.81 16.68 -19.48
CA ASN A 360 1.06 17.76 -18.83
C ASN A 360 1.92 18.51 -17.81
N ILE A 361 2.65 17.78 -16.96
CA ILE A 361 3.53 18.35 -15.95
C ILE A 361 4.66 19.15 -16.60
N ALA A 362 5.29 18.61 -17.64
CA ALA A 362 6.34 19.29 -18.39
C ALA A 362 5.88 20.65 -18.93
N ARG A 363 4.66 20.71 -19.48
CA ARG A 363 4.06 22.00 -19.92
C ARG A 363 3.84 22.95 -18.77
N ASN A 364 3.28 22.49 -17.66
CA ASN A 364 2.95 23.34 -16.51
C ASN A 364 4.19 23.88 -15.80
N LEU A 365 5.25 23.09 -15.71
CA LEU A 365 6.53 23.50 -15.13
C LEU A 365 7.40 24.33 -16.08
N GLY A 366 7.00 24.49 -17.35
CA GLY A 366 7.83 25.13 -18.36
C GLY A 366 9.14 24.37 -18.60
N TRP A 367 9.10 23.04 -18.53
CA TRP A 367 10.27 22.18 -18.76
C TRP A 367 10.86 22.45 -20.16
N PRO A 368 12.19 22.37 -20.35
CA PRO A 368 12.81 22.70 -21.63
C PRO A 368 12.15 22.05 -22.85
N VAL A 369 12.17 22.78 -23.97
CA VAL A 369 11.65 22.31 -25.24
C VAL A 369 12.33 20.99 -25.61
N GLY A 370 11.52 20.01 -26.01
CA GLY A 370 12.00 18.69 -26.43
C GLY A 370 11.83 17.57 -25.41
N PHE A 371 11.08 17.78 -24.32
CA PHE A 371 10.67 16.70 -23.40
C PHE A 371 10.18 15.47 -24.17
N GLN A 372 10.77 14.32 -23.88
CA GLN A 372 10.35 13.01 -24.38
C GLN A 372 9.86 12.16 -23.21
N ASP A 373 9.01 11.17 -23.49
CA ASP A 373 8.52 10.28 -22.44
C ASP A 373 9.67 9.52 -21.73
N ASP A 374 10.80 9.33 -22.40
CA ASP A 374 12.00 8.67 -21.84
C ASP A 374 12.73 9.56 -20.82
N ASP A 375 12.50 10.88 -20.83
CA ASP A 375 13.01 11.77 -19.78
C ASP A 375 12.47 11.37 -18.40
N LEU A 376 11.31 10.71 -18.33
CA LEU A 376 10.73 10.20 -17.08
C LEU A 376 11.59 9.13 -16.38
N TYR A 377 12.54 8.49 -17.09
CA TYR A 377 13.51 7.57 -16.47
C TYR A 377 14.66 8.31 -15.77
N ARG A 378 14.85 9.61 -16.04
CA ARG A 378 15.91 10.41 -15.42
C ARG A 378 15.49 10.76 -13.99
N PRO A 379 16.26 10.41 -12.95
CA PRO A 379 15.87 10.64 -11.55
C PRO A 379 15.44 12.08 -11.25
N ILE A 380 16.19 13.06 -11.77
CA ILE A 380 15.89 14.51 -11.61
C ILE A 380 14.52 14.90 -12.16
N VAL A 381 14.07 14.27 -13.24
CA VAL A 381 12.76 14.52 -13.86
C VAL A 381 11.69 13.76 -13.08
N SER A 382 11.90 12.45 -12.88
CA SER A 382 10.93 11.55 -12.24
C SER A 382 10.54 12.04 -10.84
N ILE A 383 11.54 12.33 -9.99
CA ILE A 383 11.34 12.78 -8.60
C ILE A 383 10.61 14.13 -8.58
N ARG A 384 11.04 15.09 -9.41
CA ARG A 384 10.42 16.42 -9.46
C ARG A 384 8.99 16.37 -9.98
N PHE A 385 8.73 15.58 -11.02
CA PHE A 385 7.39 15.45 -11.60
C PHE A 385 6.44 14.74 -10.64
N GLY A 386 6.89 13.68 -9.97
CA GLY A 386 6.11 13.00 -8.93
C GLY A 386 5.76 13.92 -7.76
N ALA A 387 6.73 14.64 -7.22
CA ALA A 387 6.50 15.59 -6.13
C ALA A 387 5.56 16.73 -6.53
N TYR A 388 5.73 17.31 -7.73
CA TYR A 388 4.83 18.31 -8.28
C TYR A 388 3.39 17.79 -8.40
N TYR A 389 3.22 16.58 -8.93
CA TYR A 389 1.90 15.99 -9.13
C TYR A 389 1.20 15.68 -7.80
N LEU A 390 1.94 15.17 -6.80
CA LEU A 390 1.44 15.00 -5.44
C LEU A 390 1.02 16.34 -4.83
N ALA A 391 1.86 17.37 -4.91
CA ALA A 391 1.59 18.69 -4.33
C ALA A 391 0.34 19.32 -4.94
N ASN A 392 0.22 19.31 -6.27
CA ASN A 392 -0.97 19.83 -6.95
C ASN A 392 -2.26 19.13 -6.50
N ASN A 393 -2.23 17.81 -6.34
CA ASN A 393 -3.41 17.08 -5.89
C ASN A 393 -3.70 17.33 -4.41
N ARG A 394 -2.68 17.36 -3.55
CA ARG A 394 -2.81 17.75 -2.13
C ARG A 394 -3.49 19.12 -2.00
N ASP A 395 -2.98 20.12 -2.73
CA ASP A 395 -3.45 21.49 -2.64
C ASP A 395 -4.89 21.62 -3.19
N ALA A 396 -5.20 20.92 -4.30
CA ALA A 396 -6.53 20.90 -4.90
C ALA A 396 -7.58 20.13 -4.07
N LEU A 397 -7.16 19.29 -3.13
CA LEU A 397 -8.00 18.43 -2.29
C LEU A 397 -7.96 18.81 -0.81
N GLY A 398 -7.62 20.07 -0.51
CA GLY A 398 -7.76 20.64 0.84
C GLY A 398 -6.61 20.28 1.79
N ASN A 399 -5.39 20.16 1.26
CA ASN A 399 -4.19 19.75 2.01
C ASN A 399 -4.24 18.34 2.59
N ASP A 400 -5.05 17.46 1.99
CA ASP A 400 -5.23 16.08 2.43
C ASP A 400 -4.27 15.13 1.70
N LEU A 401 -3.34 14.53 2.45
CA LEU A 401 -2.34 13.61 1.90
C LEU A 401 -2.95 12.27 1.45
N TYR A 402 -4.00 11.77 2.10
CA TYR A 402 -4.66 10.54 1.63
C TYR A 402 -5.36 10.79 0.30
N ALA A 403 -6.02 11.94 0.17
CA ALA A 403 -6.64 12.35 -1.08
C ALA A 403 -5.60 12.57 -2.19
N ALA A 404 -4.43 13.12 -1.87
CA ALA A 404 -3.32 13.26 -2.80
C ALA A 404 -2.79 11.90 -3.29
N LEU A 405 -2.56 10.95 -2.38
CA LEU A 405 -2.13 9.58 -2.73
C LEU A 405 -3.19 8.84 -3.54
N ALA A 406 -4.47 8.98 -3.19
CA ALA A 406 -5.57 8.43 -3.97
C ALA A 406 -5.63 9.03 -5.39
N ALA A 407 -5.41 10.34 -5.52
CA ALA A 407 -5.37 11.00 -6.83
C ALA A 407 -4.17 10.55 -7.67
N TYR A 408 -3.05 10.26 -7.01
CA TYR A 408 -1.85 9.73 -7.63
C TYR A 408 -2.09 8.34 -8.25
N ASN A 409 -2.65 7.42 -7.47
CA ASN A 409 -2.84 6.03 -7.88
C ASN A 409 -4.13 5.79 -8.70
N ALA A 410 -5.26 6.42 -8.34
CA ALA A 410 -6.57 6.20 -8.96
C ALA A 410 -7.07 7.35 -9.84
N GLY A 411 -6.31 8.43 -9.94
CA GLY A 411 -6.66 9.62 -10.69
C GLY A 411 -7.45 10.67 -9.87
N PRO A 412 -7.30 11.97 -10.18
CA PRO A 412 -7.87 13.06 -9.37
C PRO A 412 -9.41 13.09 -9.33
N GLY A 413 -10.07 12.60 -10.38
CA GLY A 413 -11.54 12.53 -10.44
C GLY A 413 -12.12 11.60 -9.38
N ASN A 414 -11.55 10.40 -9.24
CA ASN A 414 -11.96 9.43 -8.23
C ASN A 414 -11.68 9.96 -6.82
N ALA A 415 -10.48 10.51 -6.59
CA ALA A 415 -10.11 11.08 -5.30
C ALA A 415 -11.05 12.21 -4.86
N ARG A 416 -11.50 13.07 -5.78
CA ARG A 416 -12.47 14.13 -5.48
C ARG A 416 -13.84 13.58 -5.08
N ILE A 417 -14.31 12.52 -5.74
CA ILE A 417 -15.56 11.85 -5.38
C ILE A 417 -15.44 11.31 -3.95
N TRP A 418 -14.39 10.55 -3.64
CA TRP A 418 -14.18 9.98 -2.31
C TRP A 418 -14.02 11.05 -1.22
N LYS A 419 -13.30 12.14 -1.53
CA LYS A 419 -13.16 13.30 -0.63
C LYS A 419 -14.51 13.92 -0.30
N THR A 420 -15.40 14.02 -1.28
CA THR A 420 -16.76 14.51 -1.07
C THR A 420 -17.57 13.59 -0.14
N LEU A 421 -17.41 12.27 -0.27
CA LEU A 421 -18.11 11.28 0.56
C LEU A 421 -17.64 11.27 2.02
N ALA A 422 -16.35 11.56 2.25
CA ALA A 422 -15.73 11.50 3.57
C ALA A 422 -15.68 12.84 4.31
N GLY A 423 -15.74 13.97 3.59
CA GLY A 423 -15.52 15.29 4.16
C GLY A 423 -14.08 15.45 4.66
N ASP A 424 -13.93 16.02 5.86
CA ASP A 424 -12.62 16.34 6.46
C ASP A 424 -12.04 15.20 7.31
N ASP A 425 -12.71 14.05 7.38
CA ASP A 425 -12.24 12.90 8.13
C ASP A 425 -11.30 12.03 7.25
N PRO A 426 -9.98 12.01 7.52
CA PRO A 426 -9.04 11.23 6.71
C PRO A 426 -9.20 9.72 6.90
N ASP A 427 -9.63 9.26 8.07
CA ASP A 427 -9.83 7.82 8.28
C ASP A 427 -11.08 7.37 7.53
N LEU A 428 -12.15 8.18 7.53
CA LEU A 428 -13.31 7.93 6.69
C LEU A 428 -12.97 7.98 5.21
N PHE A 429 -12.08 8.90 4.80
CA PHE A 429 -11.61 8.97 3.42
C PHE A 429 -11.09 7.62 2.96
N LEU A 430 -10.18 6.99 3.73
CA LEU A 430 -9.64 5.67 3.40
C LEU A 430 -10.74 4.62 3.18
N GLU A 431 -11.78 4.61 4.01
CA GLU A 431 -12.87 3.62 3.90
C GLU A 431 -13.84 3.91 2.76
N THR A 432 -13.90 5.16 2.28
CA THR A 432 -14.70 5.52 1.09
C THR A 432 -13.99 5.23 -0.23
N VAL A 433 -12.67 4.97 -0.21
CA VAL A 433 -11.91 4.60 -1.41
C VAL A 433 -12.41 3.24 -1.94
N ARG A 434 -12.96 3.26 -3.15
CA ARG A 434 -13.65 2.09 -3.74
C ARG A 434 -12.71 1.07 -4.37
N PHE A 435 -11.47 1.46 -4.66
CA PHE A 435 -10.47 0.57 -5.23
C PHE A 435 -9.64 -0.05 -4.11
N ALA A 436 -9.59 -1.38 -4.08
CA ALA A 436 -8.78 -2.10 -3.09
C ALA A 436 -7.30 -1.73 -3.22
N GLU A 437 -6.77 -1.73 -4.44
CA GLU A 437 -5.39 -1.32 -4.76
C GLU A 437 -5.05 0.06 -4.18
N THR A 438 -5.94 1.04 -4.32
CA THR A 438 -5.70 2.40 -3.82
C THR A 438 -5.76 2.48 -2.30
N ARG A 439 -6.63 1.70 -1.64
CA ARG A 439 -6.60 1.60 -0.17
C ARG A 439 -5.30 0.98 0.30
N ASP A 440 -4.87 -0.10 -0.34
CA ASP A 440 -3.63 -0.79 -0.01
C ASP A 440 -2.43 0.12 -0.24
N TYR A 441 -2.41 0.87 -1.34
CA TYR A 441 -1.39 1.88 -1.63
C TYR A 441 -1.24 2.93 -0.53
N ILE A 442 -2.35 3.53 -0.06
CA ILE A 442 -2.31 4.53 1.03
C ILE A 442 -1.77 3.89 2.31
N ARG A 443 -2.28 2.69 2.67
CA ARG A 443 -1.88 1.98 3.89
C ARG A 443 -0.41 1.60 3.86
N SER A 444 0.08 1.02 2.76
CA SER A 444 1.49 0.64 2.60
C SER A 444 2.43 1.85 2.65
N ILE A 445 2.04 3.00 2.12
CA ILE A 445 2.85 4.24 2.24
C ILE A 445 2.86 4.74 3.69
N TYR A 446 1.74 4.64 4.41
CA TYR A 446 1.68 4.97 5.83
C TYR A 446 2.61 4.09 6.67
N GLU A 447 2.55 2.78 6.46
CA GLU A 447 3.39 1.80 7.15
C GLU A 447 4.87 2.03 6.81
N THR A 448 5.18 2.25 5.53
CA THR A 448 6.53 2.59 5.07
C THR A 448 7.03 3.88 5.71
N TYR A 449 6.19 4.91 5.82
CA TYR A 449 6.52 6.16 6.49
C TYR A 449 6.77 5.97 7.99
N ALA A 450 5.98 5.15 8.67
CA ALA A 450 6.23 4.79 10.06
C ALA A 450 7.58 4.08 10.24
N ILE A 451 7.99 3.26 9.27
CA ILE A 451 9.30 2.59 9.31
C ILE A 451 10.43 3.60 9.10
N TYR A 452 10.33 4.44 8.06
CA TYR A 452 11.30 5.53 7.84
C TYR A 452 11.44 6.43 9.07
N THR A 453 10.33 6.86 9.66
CA THR A 453 10.38 7.70 10.87
C THR A 453 11.05 6.97 12.03
N SER A 454 10.82 5.66 12.23
CA SER A 454 11.49 4.91 13.29
C SER A 454 13.00 4.71 13.07
N LEU A 455 13.45 4.61 11.81
CA LEU A 455 14.87 4.44 11.48
C LEU A 455 15.64 5.77 11.54
N TYR A 456 15.05 6.85 11.03
CA TYR A 456 15.73 8.15 10.86
C TYR A 456 15.34 9.20 11.90
N SER A 457 14.67 8.81 13.00
CA SER A 457 14.47 9.67 14.17
C SER A 457 15.38 9.22 15.32
N PRO A 458 15.88 10.13 16.16
CA PRO A 458 16.64 9.75 17.34
C PRO A 458 15.83 8.79 18.21
N ARG A 459 16.45 7.66 18.62
CA ARG A 459 15.84 6.82 19.65
C ARG A 459 15.78 7.62 20.96
N PRO A 460 14.64 7.61 21.67
CA PRO A 460 14.48 8.32 22.94
C PRO A 460 15.47 7.85 24.01
#